data_AF-A0A2W7PS74-F1
#
_entry.id   AF-A0A2W7PS74-F1
#
_cell.length_a   1.000
_cell.length_b   1.000
_cell.length_c   1.000
_cell.angle_alpha   90.00
_cell.angle_beta   90.00
_cell.angle_gamma   90.00
#
_symmetry.space_group_name_H-M   'P 1'
#
loop_
_entity.id
_entity.type
_entity.pdbx_description
1 polymer ?
#
loop_
_entity_poly.entity_id
_entity_poly.type
_entity_poly.pdbx_seq_one_letter_code
_entity_poly.pdbx_strand_id
1 'polypeptide(L)'
;MNSATPIQVGTLPSNGLQACLDWSIARLLREQYPDLRLRAQVRNHWLLEQVTLRAMLDDPLRLAAFLEEFRSLPQCGSMQVTRLRQVLVSALQAAGSTDPSALRHPQPEAMPAAVPDRAVTLQPQPTACKFLADFVDAAYDVYFRMWRLAHFDPFVYLPTTLPEFAKTPEVLAVELEPGHDLTAYLRRLAGLRSALDSISQAEGLILLDSQALEAIFSRQGRYAVLSREAVEQQARMLQQTLIKLPPGVRCTVCDFEVSGLSAGAFVGSKGALNVMGGYVVFEDLRLIASLQARFRTAQAQGYSVAEFLKAFC
;
A
#
# COMPACT_ATOMS: atom_id res chain seq x y z
N MET A 1 25.57 -11.02 -30.22
CA MET A 1 26.07 -11.68 -28.99
C MET A 1 26.61 -10.58 -28.09
N ASN A 2 25.80 -10.08 -27.14
CA ASN A 2 26.25 -9.07 -26.19
C ASN A 2 26.44 -9.73 -24.82
N SER A 3 27.71 -10.01 -24.53
CA SER A 3 28.19 -10.58 -23.28
C SER A 3 27.94 -9.59 -22.14
N ALA A 4 27.02 -9.92 -21.24
CA ALA A 4 26.81 -9.17 -20.01
C ALA A 4 28.00 -9.38 -19.07
N THR A 5 28.77 -8.32 -18.81
CA THR A 5 29.86 -8.33 -17.84
C THR A 5 29.26 -8.47 -16.43
N PRO A 6 29.69 -9.45 -15.62
CA PRO A 6 29.22 -9.56 -14.24
C PRO A 6 29.76 -8.38 -13.42
N ILE A 7 28.87 -7.70 -12.71
CA ILE A 7 29.23 -6.68 -11.73
C ILE A 7 29.97 -7.39 -10.59
N GLN A 8 31.26 -7.09 -10.40
CA GLN A 8 32.02 -7.57 -9.25
C GLN A 8 31.46 -6.91 -7.98
N VAL A 9 30.57 -7.62 -7.30
CA VAL A 9 30.20 -7.31 -5.91
C VAL A 9 31.37 -7.79 -5.06
N GLY A 10 32.06 -6.87 -4.39
CA GLY A 10 33.19 -7.19 -3.53
C GLY A 10 32.82 -8.27 -2.51
N THR A 11 33.66 -9.30 -2.41
CA THR A 11 33.51 -10.38 -1.43
C THR A 11 33.73 -9.81 -0.03
N LEU A 12 32.66 -9.63 0.73
CA LEU A 12 32.73 -9.23 2.13
C LEU A 12 33.17 -10.42 2.99
N PRO A 13 33.99 -10.22 4.03
CA PRO A 13 34.37 -11.28 4.96
C PRO A 13 33.15 -11.74 5.77
N SER A 14 32.91 -13.06 5.78
CA SER A 14 31.75 -13.74 6.34
C SER A 14 31.43 -13.37 7.80
N ASN A 15 32.46 -13.01 8.59
CA ASN A 15 32.32 -12.66 10.01
C ASN A 15 31.74 -11.25 10.26
N GLY A 16 31.72 -10.36 9.25
CA GLY A 16 31.21 -8.98 9.39
C GLY A 16 29.69 -8.84 9.23
N LEU A 17 29.05 -9.73 8.47
CA LEU A 17 27.63 -9.63 8.11
C LEU A 17 26.67 -10.20 9.17
N GLN A 18 27.17 -11.04 10.08
CA GLN A 18 26.40 -11.55 11.22
C GLN A 18 26.06 -10.44 12.23
N ALA A 19 26.95 -9.44 12.37
CA ALA A 19 26.71 -8.24 13.16
C ALA A 19 25.74 -7.24 12.49
N CYS A 20 25.44 -7.44 11.20
CA CYS A 20 24.58 -6.57 10.39
C CYS A 20 23.15 -7.12 10.26
N LEU A 21 22.82 -8.26 10.89
CA LEU A 21 21.51 -8.90 10.79
C LEU A 21 20.37 -7.96 11.22
N ASP A 22 20.58 -7.21 12.29
CA ASP A 22 19.58 -6.28 12.83
C ASP A 22 19.62 -4.91 12.16
N TRP A 23 20.49 -4.70 11.16
CA TRP A 23 20.55 -3.44 10.43
C TRP A 23 19.41 -3.34 9.44
N SER A 24 18.88 -2.13 9.28
CA SER A 24 18.01 -1.80 8.16
C SER A 24 18.77 -1.96 6.84
N ILE A 25 18.05 -2.28 5.76
CA ILE A 25 18.66 -2.34 4.43
C ILE A 25 19.28 -0.98 4.06
N ALA A 26 18.69 0.14 4.47
CA ALA A 26 19.24 1.47 4.24
C ALA A 26 20.61 1.64 4.91
N ARG A 27 20.74 1.19 6.16
CA ARG A 27 22.02 1.21 6.90
C ARG A 27 23.04 0.29 6.24
N LEU A 28 22.63 -0.93 5.87
CA LEU A 28 23.47 -1.87 5.13
C LEU A 28 24.00 -1.26 3.82
N LEU A 29 23.14 -0.62 3.03
CA LEU A 29 23.52 0.03 1.78
C LEU A 29 24.43 1.24 1.98
N ARG A 30 24.24 2.00 3.06
CA ARG A 30 25.10 3.15 3.38
C ARG A 30 26.49 2.72 3.83
N GLU A 31 26.57 1.73 4.71
CA GLU A 31 27.82 1.36 5.40
C GLU A 31 28.61 0.28 4.66
N GLN A 32 27.95 -0.70 4.04
CA GLN A 32 28.63 -1.83 3.38
C GLN A 32 28.66 -1.72 1.85
N TYR A 33 27.75 -0.95 1.26
CA TYR A 33 27.67 -0.80 -0.20
C TYR A 33 27.56 0.67 -0.65
N PRO A 34 28.46 1.56 -0.19
CA PRO A 34 28.36 3.00 -0.45
C PRO A 34 28.38 3.32 -1.95
N ASP A 35 29.11 2.53 -2.75
CA ASP A 35 29.28 2.72 -4.19
C ASP A 35 28.15 2.12 -5.04
N LEU A 36 27.15 1.48 -4.42
CA LEU A 36 26.01 0.94 -5.15
C LEU A 36 25.25 2.08 -5.83
N ARG A 37 25.34 2.11 -7.17
CA ARG A 37 24.68 3.10 -8.01
C ARG A 37 23.17 2.85 -8.05
N LEU A 38 22.49 3.36 -7.04
CA LEU A 38 21.04 3.55 -6.99
C LEU A 38 20.73 5.04 -7.17
N ARG A 39 19.61 5.35 -7.82
CA ARG A 39 19.12 6.74 -7.87
C ARG A 39 18.80 7.22 -6.45
N ALA A 40 18.96 8.52 -6.22
CA ALA A 40 18.76 9.12 -4.89
C ALA A 40 17.40 8.77 -4.27
N GLN A 41 16.32 8.80 -5.07
CA GLN A 41 14.97 8.45 -4.60
C GLN A 41 14.82 6.97 -4.20
N VAL A 42 15.55 6.06 -4.87
CA VAL A 42 15.56 4.63 -4.50
C VAL A 42 16.41 4.42 -3.26
N ARG A 43 17.56 5.10 -3.15
CA ARG A 43 18.50 4.98 -2.04
C ARG A 43 17.96 5.57 -0.72
N ASN A 44 17.16 6.62 -0.82
CA ASN A 44 16.50 7.25 0.33
C ASN A 44 15.06 6.74 0.53
N HIS A 45 14.69 5.65 -0.15
CA HIS A 45 13.34 5.11 -0.03
C HIS A 45 13.11 4.56 1.38
N TRP A 46 12.05 5.02 2.05
CA TRP A 46 11.77 4.71 3.45
C TRP A 46 11.69 3.20 3.75
N LEU A 47 11.26 2.38 2.78
CA LEU A 47 11.18 0.92 2.94
C LEU A 47 12.55 0.29 3.27
N LEU A 48 13.64 0.91 2.80
CA LEU A 48 14.99 0.48 3.14
C LEU A 48 15.28 0.65 4.63
N GLU A 49 14.68 1.64 5.30
CA GLU A 49 14.86 1.88 6.74
C GLU A 49 14.00 0.95 7.62
N GLN A 50 12.90 0.42 7.10
CA GLN A 50 11.96 -0.40 7.90
C GLN A 50 12.23 -1.91 7.85
N VAL A 51 12.93 -2.40 6.84
CA VAL A 51 13.20 -3.83 6.70
C VAL A 51 14.65 -4.10 7.11
N THR A 52 14.84 -5.10 7.99
CA THR A 52 16.17 -5.55 8.40
C THR A 52 16.62 -6.76 7.60
N LEU A 53 17.92 -7.05 7.63
CA LEU A 53 18.47 -8.23 6.97
C LEU A 53 17.97 -9.54 7.63
N ARG A 54 17.84 -9.57 8.96
CA ARG A 54 17.27 -10.68 9.74
C ARG A 54 15.83 -10.97 9.31
N ALA A 55 15.03 -9.92 9.20
CA ALA A 55 13.65 -10.03 8.76
C ALA A 55 13.50 -10.70 7.39
N MET A 56 14.51 -10.58 6.50
CA MET A 56 14.54 -11.26 5.20
C MET A 56 15.11 -12.69 5.25
N LEU A 57 15.92 -13.03 6.26
CA LEU A 57 16.38 -14.41 6.49
C LEU A 57 15.27 -15.28 7.08
N ASP A 58 14.49 -14.71 8.00
CA ASP A 58 13.42 -15.42 8.69
C ASP A 58 12.27 -15.82 7.74
N ASP A 59 12.11 -15.11 6.62
CA ASP A 59 11.09 -15.38 5.59
C ASP A 59 11.65 -15.19 4.17
N PRO A 60 11.93 -16.29 3.44
CA PRO A 60 12.43 -16.25 2.06
C PRO A 60 11.49 -15.57 1.06
N LEU A 61 10.17 -15.58 1.31
CA LEU A 61 9.19 -14.92 0.44
C LEU A 61 9.25 -13.39 0.58
N ARG A 62 9.73 -12.90 1.72
CA ARG A 62 9.85 -11.47 1.99
C ARG A 62 10.86 -10.78 1.08
N LEU A 63 11.94 -11.44 0.66
CA LEU A 63 12.87 -10.89 -0.33
C LEU A 63 12.18 -10.67 -1.69
N ALA A 64 11.40 -11.65 -2.15
CA ALA A 64 10.70 -11.55 -3.42
C ALA A 64 9.64 -10.45 -3.38
N ALA A 65 8.84 -10.39 -2.31
CA ALA A 65 7.85 -9.33 -2.09
C ALA A 65 8.53 -7.95 -2.00
N PHE A 66 9.62 -7.83 -1.24
CA PHE A 66 10.40 -6.60 -1.13
C PHE A 66 10.92 -6.12 -2.48
N LEU A 67 11.47 -7.01 -3.31
CA LEU A 67 11.99 -6.63 -4.62
C LEU A 67 10.87 -6.28 -5.61
N GLU A 68 9.71 -6.93 -5.52
CA GLU A 68 8.53 -6.55 -6.31
C GLU A 68 8.02 -5.14 -5.97
N GLU A 69 8.09 -4.75 -4.69
CA GLU A 69 7.77 -3.36 -4.30
C GLU A 69 8.67 -2.37 -5.03
N PHE A 70 9.98 -2.62 -5.08
CA PHE A 70 10.90 -1.78 -5.86
C PHE A 70 10.66 -1.86 -7.36
N ARG A 71 10.22 -2.99 -7.93
CA ARG A 71 9.85 -3.07 -9.37
C ARG A 71 8.67 -2.18 -9.71
N SER A 72 7.74 -2.01 -8.78
CA SER A 72 6.54 -1.20 -8.99
C SER A 72 6.78 0.31 -8.90
N LEU A 73 7.98 0.75 -8.52
CA LEU A 73 8.33 2.17 -8.45
C LEU A 73 8.75 2.69 -9.84
N PRO A 74 8.12 3.75 -10.39
CA PRO A 74 8.45 4.27 -11.72
C PRO A 74 9.91 4.75 -11.85
N GLN A 75 10.55 5.07 -10.73
CA GLN A 75 11.91 5.60 -10.65
C GLN A 75 12.95 4.47 -10.50
N CYS A 76 12.50 3.24 -10.26
CA CYS A 76 13.32 2.06 -10.01
C CYS A 76 13.27 1.11 -11.21
N GLY A 77 14.00 1.47 -12.26
CA GLY A 77 14.13 0.60 -13.44
C GLY A 77 14.68 -0.78 -13.08
N SER A 78 14.40 -1.77 -13.94
CA SER A 78 14.80 -3.18 -13.79
C SER A 78 16.24 -3.37 -13.34
N MET A 79 17.16 -2.51 -13.79
CA MET A 79 18.57 -2.57 -13.44
C MET A 79 18.91 -2.15 -12.00
N GLN A 80 18.14 -1.24 -11.41
CA GLN A 80 18.30 -0.89 -10.00
C GLN A 80 17.77 -2.02 -9.11
N VAL A 81 16.66 -2.65 -9.50
CA VAL A 81 16.14 -3.84 -8.82
C VAL A 81 17.12 -5.00 -8.91
N THR A 82 17.74 -5.24 -10.07
CA THR A 82 18.76 -6.28 -10.22
C THR A 82 19.96 -6.03 -9.31
N ARG A 83 20.45 -4.78 -9.23
CA ARG A 83 21.55 -4.39 -8.33
C ARG A 83 21.20 -4.59 -6.86
N LEU A 84 20.00 -4.16 -6.46
CA LEU A 84 19.50 -4.33 -5.10
C LEU A 84 19.35 -5.82 -4.75
N ARG A 85 18.80 -6.63 -5.67
CA ARG A 85 18.68 -8.08 -5.53
C ARG A 85 20.04 -8.74 -5.36
N GLN A 86 21.03 -8.39 -6.18
CA GLN A 86 22.37 -8.98 -6.09
C GLN A 86 23.02 -8.71 -4.73
N VAL A 87 22.93 -7.48 -4.24
CA VAL A 87 23.45 -7.10 -2.93
C VAL A 87 22.74 -7.85 -1.79
N LEU A 88 21.41 -7.90 -1.83
CA LEU A 88 20.63 -8.57 -0.78
C LEU A 88 20.85 -10.09 -0.78
N VAL A 89 20.86 -10.73 -1.96
CA VAL A 89 21.15 -12.17 -2.06
C VAL A 89 22.56 -12.47 -1.56
N SER A 90 23.56 -11.65 -1.94
CA SER A 90 24.93 -11.81 -1.46
C SER A 90 25.04 -11.63 0.06
N ALA A 91 24.35 -10.63 0.63
CA ALA A 91 24.34 -10.37 2.06
C ALA A 91 23.66 -11.50 2.84
N LEU A 92 22.54 -12.02 2.32
CA LEU A 92 21.79 -13.13 2.92
C LEU A 92 22.59 -14.44 2.86
N GLN A 93 23.26 -14.73 1.73
CA GLN A 93 24.12 -15.92 1.56
C GLN A 93 25.34 -15.89 2.50
N ALA A 94 25.92 -14.71 2.70
CA ALA A 94 27.02 -14.53 3.63
C ALA A 94 26.58 -14.59 5.11
N ALA A 95 25.33 -14.24 5.41
CA ALA A 95 24.78 -14.24 6.76
C ALA A 95 24.12 -15.57 7.18
N GLY A 96 23.66 -16.37 6.21
CA GLY A 96 23.10 -17.71 6.40
C GLY A 96 23.59 -18.63 5.28
N SER A 97 24.36 -19.65 5.63
CA SER A 97 24.82 -20.68 4.70
C SER A 97 23.62 -21.55 4.25
N THR A 98 22.84 -21.05 3.29
CA THR A 98 21.63 -21.72 2.79
C THR A 98 21.69 -21.93 1.28
N ASP A 99 21.29 -23.13 0.86
CA ASP A 99 21.41 -23.71 -0.48
C ASP A 99 20.77 -22.84 -1.59
N PRO A 100 21.50 -22.53 -2.68
CA PRO A 100 21.08 -21.61 -3.76
C PRO A 100 19.87 -22.08 -4.60
N SER A 101 19.37 -23.29 -4.36
CA SER A 101 18.35 -23.93 -5.20
C SER A 101 16.92 -23.39 -4.98
N ALA A 102 16.63 -22.78 -3.82
CA ALA A 102 15.29 -22.28 -3.48
C ALA A 102 14.96 -20.88 -4.07
N LEU A 103 15.94 -20.17 -4.66
CA LEU A 103 15.79 -18.77 -5.12
C LEU A 103 15.68 -18.61 -6.66
N ARG A 104 15.50 -19.73 -7.40
CA ARG A 104 15.30 -19.72 -8.86
C ARG A 104 13.81 -19.85 -9.20
N HIS A 105 13.29 -18.91 -9.98
CA HIS A 105 11.95 -18.96 -10.58
C HIS A 105 12.02 -18.81 -12.11
N PRO A 106 10.95 -19.20 -12.85
CA PRO A 106 11.01 -19.82 -14.18
C PRO A 106 11.39 -18.84 -15.29
N GLN A 107 12.01 -19.37 -16.36
CA GLN A 107 12.26 -18.64 -17.60
C GLN A 107 10.95 -18.31 -18.33
N PRO A 108 10.90 -17.19 -19.09
CA PRO A 108 9.77 -16.85 -19.93
C PRO A 108 9.71 -17.76 -21.17
N GLU A 109 8.60 -18.48 -21.35
CA GLU A 109 8.31 -19.23 -22.57
C GLU A 109 7.99 -18.31 -23.75
N ALA A 110 8.37 -18.78 -24.94
CA ALA A 110 8.35 -18.06 -26.19
C ALA A 110 6.93 -17.78 -26.73
N MET A 111 6.77 -16.65 -27.44
CA MET A 111 5.57 -16.32 -28.22
C MET A 111 5.31 -17.35 -29.32
N PRO A 112 4.06 -17.80 -29.53
CA PRO A 112 3.63 -18.31 -30.83
C PRO A 112 2.99 -17.19 -31.66
N ALA A 113 3.25 -17.28 -32.96
CA ALA A 113 2.79 -16.38 -34.01
C ALA A 113 1.38 -16.74 -34.53
N ALA A 114 0.77 -15.73 -35.17
CA ALA A 114 -0.33 -15.75 -36.13
C ALA A 114 -1.77 -16.02 -35.64
N VAL A 115 -2.61 -15.00 -35.91
CA VAL A 115 -4.09 -15.00 -35.84
C VAL A 115 -4.65 -15.74 -37.07
N PRO A 116 -5.79 -16.43 -36.91
CA PRO A 116 -6.87 -16.15 -37.85
C PRO A 116 -8.22 -15.86 -37.17
N ASP A 117 -8.98 -15.12 -37.95
CA ASP A 117 -10.20 -14.37 -37.70
C ASP A 117 -11.42 -15.26 -37.39
N ARG A 118 -12.06 -15.07 -36.22
CA ARG A 118 -13.46 -15.48 -35.96
C ARG A 118 -13.99 -14.91 -34.64
N ALA A 119 -15.22 -14.41 -34.71
CA ALA A 119 -16.11 -13.91 -33.64
C ALA A 119 -15.52 -13.82 -32.23
N VAL A 120 -15.30 -12.59 -31.75
CA VAL A 120 -14.83 -12.29 -30.39
C VAL A 120 -15.92 -12.67 -29.37
N THR A 121 -15.88 -13.91 -28.91
CA THR A 121 -16.34 -14.23 -27.57
C THR A 121 -15.34 -13.56 -26.63
N LEU A 122 -15.81 -12.59 -25.82
CA LEU A 122 -15.01 -11.99 -24.75
C LEU A 122 -14.66 -13.09 -23.73
N GLN A 123 -13.60 -13.85 -23.99
CA GLN A 123 -12.99 -14.66 -22.95
C GLN A 123 -12.31 -13.69 -21.99
N PRO A 124 -12.64 -13.73 -20.68
CA PRO A 124 -11.91 -12.94 -19.70
C PRO A 124 -10.45 -13.38 -19.78
N GLN A 125 -9.58 -12.48 -20.25
CA GLN A 125 -8.17 -12.65 -19.95
C GLN A 125 -8.06 -12.69 -18.42
N PRO A 126 -7.27 -13.60 -17.84
CA PRO A 126 -7.10 -13.66 -16.40
C PRO A 126 -6.34 -12.40 -15.98
N THR A 127 -7.07 -11.32 -15.72
CA THR A 127 -6.60 -10.24 -14.88
C THR A 127 -6.21 -10.91 -13.59
N ALA A 128 -4.96 -10.72 -13.13
CA ALA A 128 -4.45 -11.33 -11.91
C ALA A 128 -5.19 -10.75 -10.70
N CYS A 129 -6.43 -11.22 -10.49
CA CYS A 129 -7.29 -10.79 -9.41
C CYS A 129 -6.86 -11.54 -8.15
N LYS A 130 -6.28 -10.83 -7.19
CA LYS A 130 -5.95 -11.38 -5.87
C LYS A 130 -7.11 -11.10 -4.93
N PHE A 131 -7.70 -12.14 -4.36
CA PHE A 131 -8.67 -12.01 -3.28
C PHE A 131 -7.96 -12.02 -1.93
N LEU A 132 -8.29 -11.07 -1.07
CA LEU A 132 -7.79 -10.94 0.29
C LEU A 132 -8.97 -11.05 1.25
N ALA A 133 -9.06 -12.18 1.95
CA ALA A 133 -10.17 -12.50 2.86
C ALA A 133 -10.08 -11.76 4.20
N ASP A 134 -8.87 -11.44 4.66
CA ASP A 134 -8.63 -10.72 5.90
C ASP A 134 -8.54 -9.21 5.62
N PHE A 135 -9.35 -8.43 6.36
CA PHE A 135 -9.35 -6.98 6.33
C PHE A 135 -7.99 -6.38 6.75
N VAL A 136 -7.30 -7.00 7.71
CA VAL A 136 -6.00 -6.56 8.21
C VAL A 136 -4.92 -6.78 7.14
N ASP A 137 -4.91 -7.93 6.48
CA ASP A 137 -3.98 -8.21 5.37
C ASP A 137 -4.28 -7.34 4.15
N ALA A 138 -5.56 -7.12 3.85
CA ALA A 138 -5.99 -6.18 2.83
C ALA A 138 -5.52 -4.75 3.14
N ALA A 139 -5.51 -4.34 4.41
CA ALA A 139 -4.99 -3.03 4.77
C ALA A 139 -3.52 -2.85 4.37
N TYR A 140 -2.69 -3.88 4.47
CA TYR A 140 -1.28 -3.81 4.03
C TYR A 140 -1.11 -3.73 2.53
N ASP A 141 -1.76 -4.64 1.82
CA ASP A 141 -1.59 -4.79 0.37
C ASP A 141 -2.29 -3.69 -0.41
N VAL A 142 -3.34 -3.10 0.17
CA VAL A 142 -4.17 -2.07 -0.46
C VAL A 142 -3.84 -0.70 0.14
N TYR A 143 -4.12 -0.46 1.43
CA TYR A 143 -4.06 0.89 2.00
C TYR A 143 -2.63 1.40 2.19
N PHE A 144 -1.75 0.61 2.83
CA PHE A 144 -0.35 1.00 2.98
C PHE A 144 0.35 1.10 1.62
N ARG A 145 0.00 0.23 0.66
CA ARG A 145 0.56 0.29 -0.69
C ARG A 145 0.09 1.51 -1.47
N MET A 146 -1.14 1.94 -1.27
CA MET A 146 -1.63 3.15 -1.92
C MET A 146 -1.03 4.42 -1.34
N TRP A 147 -0.88 4.50 -0.03
CA TRP A 147 -0.17 5.62 0.58
C TRP A 147 1.29 5.69 0.12
N ARG A 148 1.92 4.52 -0.12
CA ARG A 148 3.24 4.43 -0.77
C ARG A 148 3.26 5.00 -2.19
N LEU A 149 2.23 4.68 -2.98
CA LEU A 149 2.16 5.05 -4.39
C LEU A 149 1.64 6.48 -4.63
N ALA A 150 1.00 7.09 -3.63
CA ALA A 150 0.51 8.47 -3.68
C ALA A 150 1.61 9.51 -3.95
N HIS A 151 2.89 9.17 -3.73
CA HIS A 151 4.03 9.98 -4.13
C HIS A 151 4.25 10.09 -5.64
N PHE A 152 3.72 9.15 -6.41
CA PHE A 152 4.06 8.95 -7.82
C PHE A 152 2.84 9.08 -8.72
N ASP A 153 1.68 8.64 -8.24
CA ASP A 153 0.45 8.61 -9.00
C ASP A 153 -0.70 9.20 -8.17
N PRO A 154 -1.62 9.95 -8.80
CA PRO A 154 -2.85 10.35 -8.15
C PRO A 154 -3.64 9.14 -7.65
N PHE A 155 -4.15 9.21 -6.44
CA PHE A 155 -4.95 8.13 -5.85
C PHE A 155 -6.39 8.54 -5.61
N VAL A 156 -7.28 7.54 -5.56
CA VAL A 156 -8.65 7.69 -5.07
C VAL A 156 -8.88 6.66 -3.97
N TYR A 157 -9.35 7.10 -2.80
CA TYR A 157 -9.65 6.23 -1.67
C TYR A 157 -11.09 6.42 -1.21
N LEU A 158 -11.85 5.33 -1.17
CA LEU A 158 -13.21 5.23 -0.69
C LEU A 158 -13.22 4.22 0.48
N PRO A 159 -12.89 4.63 1.71
CA PRO A 159 -13.00 3.75 2.86
C PRO A 159 -14.42 3.20 3.03
N THR A 160 -14.51 2.01 3.64
CA THR A 160 -15.81 1.45 4.04
C THR A 160 -16.53 2.33 5.07
N THR A 161 -15.77 3.02 5.93
CA THR A 161 -16.30 3.87 7.01
C THR A 161 -15.50 5.17 7.09
N LEU A 162 -14.34 5.11 7.73
CA LEU A 162 -13.34 6.17 7.80
C LEU A 162 -12.01 5.66 7.23
N PRO A 163 -11.10 6.56 6.82
CA PRO A 163 -9.72 6.18 6.55
C PRO A 163 -9.12 5.52 7.79
N GLU A 164 -8.43 4.40 7.64
CA GLU A 164 -7.82 3.66 8.77
C GLU A 164 -6.94 4.56 9.66
N PHE A 165 -6.14 5.40 9.02
CA PHE A 165 -5.26 6.35 9.70
C PHE A 165 -6.02 7.49 10.42
N ALA A 166 -7.33 7.63 10.23
CA ALA A 166 -8.19 8.59 10.91
C ALA A 166 -9.05 7.98 12.04
N LYS A 167 -9.04 6.67 12.25
CA LYS A 167 -9.88 6.00 13.26
C LYS A 167 -9.27 6.00 14.67
N THR A 168 -10.06 6.24 15.70
CA THR A 168 -9.59 6.07 17.09
C THR A 168 -9.57 4.58 17.47
N PRO A 169 -8.83 4.19 18.53
CA PRO A 169 -8.84 2.82 19.01
C PRO A 169 -10.25 2.29 19.32
N GLU A 170 -11.15 3.14 19.81
CA GLU A 170 -12.52 2.78 20.15
C GLU A 170 -13.35 2.44 18.91
N VAL A 171 -13.24 3.24 17.84
CA VAL A 171 -13.91 2.94 16.56
C VAL A 171 -13.35 1.66 15.94
N LEU A 172 -12.02 1.49 15.96
CA LEU A 172 -11.37 0.28 15.46
C LEU A 172 -11.81 -0.97 16.22
N ALA A 173 -11.96 -0.89 17.54
CA ALA A 173 -12.41 -2.00 18.36
C ALA A 173 -13.87 -2.41 18.06
N VAL A 174 -14.71 -1.47 17.61
CA VAL A 174 -16.09 -1.76 17.18
C VAL A 174 -16.14 -2.38 15.78
N GLU A 175 -15.22 -1.99 14.90
CA GLU A 175 -15.19 -2.48 13.52
C GLU A 175 -14.50 -3.83 13.37
N LEU A 176 -13.50 -4.12 14.22
CA LEU A 176 -12.74 -5.36 14.20
C LEU A 176 -13.36 -6.39 15.15
N GLU A 177 -13.49 -7.63 14.69
CA GLU A 177 -14.06 -8.70 15.50
C GLU A 177 -13.20 -9.00 16.75
N PRO A 178 -13.83 -9.41 17.88
CA PRO A 178 -13.11 -9.80 19.08
C PRO A 178 -12.09 -10.91 18.78
N GLY A 179 -10.81 -10.68 19.11
CA GLY A 179 -9.74 -11.66 18.94
C GLY A 179 -8.53 -11.18 18.14
N HIS A 180 -8.60 -10.01 17.48
CA HIS A 180 -7.45 -9.41 16.81
C HIS A 180 -6.53 -8.70 17.80
N ASP A 181 -5.21 -8.91 17.69
CA ASP A 181 -4.22 -8.09 18.42
C ASP A 181 -4.17 -6.68 17.81
N LEU A 182 -4.96 -5.79 18.39
CA LEU A 182 -5.00 -4.38 18.03
C LEU A 182 -3.66 -3.68 18.28
N THR A 183 -2.78 -4.19 19.15
CA THR A 183 -1.55 -3.50 19.54
C THR A 183 -0.60 -3.32 18.37
N ALA A 184 -0.35 -4.40 17.62
CA ALA A 184 0.51 -4.37 16.44
C ALA A 184 -0.08 -3.49 15.32
N TYR A 185 -1.41 -3.56 15.14
CA TYR A 185 -2.12 -2.76 14.13
C TYR A 185 -2.10 -1.27 14.47
N LEU A 186 -2.46 -0.90 15.69
CA LEU A 186 -2.44 0.49 16.18
C LEU A 186 -1.05 1.12 16.11
N ARG A 187 0.02 0.36 16.44
CA ARG A 187 1.40 0.85 16.31
C ARG A 187 1.73 1.22 14.86
N ARG A 188 1.25 0.44 13.90
CA ARG A 188 1.50 0.69 12.47
C ARG A 188 0.65 1.84 11.95
N LEU A 189 -0.60 1.97 12.38
CA LEU A 189 -1.43 3.14 12.08
C LEU A 189 -0.82 4.43 12.66
N ALA A 190 -0.23 4.38 13.86
CA ALA A 190 0.50 5.51 14.42
C ALA A 190 1.70 5.90 13.55
N GLY A 191 2.45 4.92 13.03
CA GLY A 191 3.53 5.15 12.06
C GLY A 191 3.05 5.84 10.78
N LEU A 192 1.92 5.41 10.22
CA LEU A 192 1.30 6.08 9.07
C LEU A 192 0.91 7.52 9.38
N ARG A 193 0.26 7.77 10.52
CA ARG A 193 -0.14 9.12 10.95
C ARG A 193 1.04 10.05 11.08
N SER A 194 2.17 9.57 11.61
CA SER A 194 3.41 10.34 11.69
C SER A 194 4.13 10.53 10.36
N ALA A 195 3.72 9.81 9.31
CA ALA A 195 4.28 9.95 7.98
C ALA A 195 3.39 10.78 7.04
N LEU A 196 2.15 11.14 7.44
CA LEU A 196 1.22 11.89 6.58
C LEU A 196 1.79 13.25 6.16
N ASP A 197 2.46 13.94 7.08
CA ASP A 197 3.13 15.23 6.87
C ASP A 197 4.47 15.12 6.12
N SER A 198 5.09 13.93 6.11
CA SER A 198 6.35 13.69 5.40
C SER A 198 6.19 13.63 3.87
N ILE A 199 4.95 13.48 3.38
CA ILE A 199 4.62 13.37 1.96
C ILE A 199 4.13 14.73 1.44
N SER A 200 5.04 15.56 0.90
CA SER A 200 4.66 16.91 0.47
C SER A 200 4.03 16.99 -0.92
N GLN A 201 4.13 15.95 -1.74
CA GLN A 201 3.78 15.97 -3.18
C GLN A 201 2.65 15.02 -3.58
N ALA A 202 1.90 14.45 -2.62
CA ALA A 202 0.80 13.57 -3.00
C ALA A 202 -0.40 14.35 -3.55
N GLU A 203 -0.97 13.82 -4.64
CA GLU A 203 -2.25 14.24 -5.19
C GLU A 203 -3.26 13.12 -5.02
N GLY A 204 -4.49 13.44 -4.63
CA GLY A 204 -5.50 12.40 -4.51
C GLY A 204 -6.84 12.89 -4.02
N LEU A 205 -7.77 11.94 -3.97
CA LEU A 205 -9.14 12.15 -3.53
C LEU A 205 -9.51 11.08 -2.51
N ILE A 206 -10.00 11.51 -1.36
CA ILE A 206 -10.64 10.65 -0.36
C ILE A 206 -12.13 10.98 -0.40
N LEU A 207 -12.97 10.00 -0.70
CA LEU A 207 -14.43 10.13 -0.62
C LEU A 207 -14.91 9.39 0.63
N LEU A 208 -15.65 10.07 1.49
CA LEU A 208 -16.23 9.48 2.70
C LEU A 208 -17.73 9.34 2.51
N ASP A 209 -18.26 8.17 2.85
CA ASP A 209 -19.69 7.91 2.79
C ASP A 209 -20.43 8.62 3.92
N SER A 210 -21.40 9.48 3.58
CA SER A 210 -22.18 10.21 4.57
C SER A 210 -22.96 9.29 5.51
N GLN A 211 -23.49 8.18 5.00
CA GLN A 211 -24.25 7.22 5.80
C GLN A 211 -23.35 6.54 6.84
N ALA A 212 -22.16 6.11 6.43
CA ALA A 212 -21.19 5.52 7.35
C ALA A 212 -20.70 6.52 8.41
N LEU A 213 -20.45 7.77 8.03
CA LEU A 213 -20.10 8.83 8.99
C LEU A 213 -21.24 9.08 9.98
N GLU A 214 -22.47 9.23 9.49
CA GLU A 214 -23.65 9.45 10.32
C GLU A 214 -23.85 8.30 11.31
N ALA A 215 -23.67 7.05 10.89
CA ALA A 215 -23.77 5.90 11.78
C ALA A 215 -22.76 5.99 12.95
N ILE A 216 -21.54 6.45 12.70
CA ILE A 216 -20.51 6.64 13.74
C ILE A 216 -20.89 7.79 14.66
N PHE A 217 -21.15 8.99 14.11
CA PHE A 217 -21.35 10.21 14.89
C PHE A 217 -22.70 10.26 15.62
N SER A 218 -23.72 9.59 15.07
CA SER A 218 -25.03 9.40 15.73
C SER A 218 -25.06 8.16 16.64
N ARG A 219 -23.98 7.36 16.69
CA ARG A 219 -23.89 6.11 17.46
C ARG A 219 -25.01 5.13 17.11
N GLN A 220 -25.20 4.86 15.81
CA GLN A 220 -26.20 3.93 15.31
C GLN A 220 -25.59 2.58 14.91
N GLY A 221 -26.44 1.55 14.89
CA GLY A 221 -26.03 0.19 14.51
C GLY A 221 -24.92 -0.33 15.40
N ARG A 222 -23.82 -0.81 14.80
CA ARG A 222 -22.66 -1.33 15.54
C ARG A 222 -21.99 -0.29 16.43
N TYR A 223 -22.12 1.00 16.12
CA TYR A 223 -21.49 2.09 16.85
C TYR A 223 -22.29 2.56 18.08
N ALA A 224 -23.45 1.93 18.36
CA ALA A 224 -24.26 2.25 19.54
C ALA A 224 -23.53 2.07 20.88
N VAL A 225 -22.48 1.24 20.89
CA VAL A 225 -21.64 1.00 22.06
C VAL A 225 -20.64 2.12 22.35
N LEU A 226 -20.43 3.06 21.41
CA LEU A 226 -19.49 4.16 21.60
C LEU A 226 -20.02 5.15 22.65
N SER A 227 -19.14 5.58 23.54
CA SER A 227 -19.45 6.70 24.44
C SER A 227 -19.51 8.01 23.65
N ARG A 228 -20.17 9.02 24.23
CA ARG A 228 -20.15 10.38 23.64
C ARG A 228 -18.73 10.93 23.52
N GLU A 229 -17.91 10.70 24.54
CA GLU A 229 -16.50 11.10 24.55
C GLU A 229 -15.70 10.44 23.43
N ALA A 230 -15.93 9.15 23.16
CA ALA A 230 -15.28 8.44 22.06
C ALA A 230 -15.64 9.05 20.69
N VAL A 231 -16.90 9.44 20.50
CA VAL A 231 -17.35 10.13 19.28
C VAL A 231 -16.71 11.52 19.14
N GLU A 232 -16.65 12.29 20.22
CA GLU A 232 -15.99 13.61 20.24
C GLU A 232 -14.47 13.49 19.98
N GLN A 233 -13.84 12.42 20.48
CA GLN A 233 -12.45 12.11 20.20
C GLN A 233 -12.25 11.69 18.74
N GLN A 234 -13.18 10.92 18.16
CA GLN A 234 -13.16 10.54 16.75
C GLN A 234 -13.32 11.77 15.83
N ALA A 235 -14.20 12.72 16.17
CA ALA A 235 -14.34 13.96 15.42
C ALA A 235 -13.03 14.76 15.41
N ARG A 236 -12.40 14.90 16.59
CA ARG A 236 -11.09 15.56 16.74
C ARG A 236 -10.00 14.85 15.95
N MET A 237 -9.93 13.53 16.01
CA MET A 237 -8.95 12.73 15.26
C MET A 237 -9.11 12.93 13.75
N LEU A 238 -10.36 12.91 13.24
CA LEU A 238 -10.64 13.15 11.83
C LEU A 238 -10.18 14.54 11.40
N GLN A 239 -10.55 15.59 12.16
CA GLN A 239 -10.12 16.96 11.87
C GLN A 239 -8.60 17.12 11.89
N GLN A 240 -7.92 16.60 12.91
CA GLN A 240 -6.46 16.64 13.01
C GLN A 240 -5.77 15.91 11.85
N THR A 241 -6.32 14.77 11.44
CA THR A 241 -5.80 13.99 10.32
C THR A 241 -5.93 14.76 9.01
N LEU A 242 -7.08 15.40 8.77
CA LEU A 242 -7.32 16.19 7.55
C LEU A 242 -6.36 17.37 7.42
N ILE A 243 -6.02 18.03 8.54
CA ILE A 243 -5.04 19.13 8.55
C ILE A 243 -3.64 18.64 8.15
N LYS A 244 -3.31 17.38 8.46
CA LYS A 244 -2.02 16.76 8.13
C LYS A 244 -1.98 16.18 6.72
N LEU A 245 -3.10 16.16 5.99
CA LEU A 245 -3.08 15.65 4.62
C LEU A 245 -2.27 16.59 3.72
N PRO A 246 -1.56 16.04 2.72
CA PRO A 246 -0.83 16.85 1.75
C PRO A 246 -1.78 17.81 1.02
N PRO A 247 -1.37 19.04 0.64
CA PRO A 247 -2.26 20.02 0.01
C PRO A 247 -2.93 19.55 -1.29
N GLY A 248 -2.33 18.60 -2.01
CA GLY A 248 -2.88 17.99 -3.22
C GLY A 248 -3.95 16.92 -2.95
N VAL A 249 -4.14 16.50 -1.69
CA VAL A 249 -5.13 15.50 -1.29
C VAL A 249 -6.40 16.19 -0.84
N ARG A 250 -7.51 15.89 -1.52
CA ARG A 250 -8.84 16.41 -1.17
C ARG A 250 -9.63 15.34 -0.44
N CYS A 251 -10.41 15.74 0.55
CA CYS A 251 -11.33 14.86 1.26
C CYS A 251 -12.75 15.42 1.18
N THR A 252 -13.69 14.62 0.68
CA THR A 252 -15.06 15.04 0.39
C THR A 252 -16.03 14.01 0.96
N VAL A 253 -17.13 14.47 1.55
CA VAL A 253 -18.24 13.63 2.01
C VAL A 253 -19.31 13.59 0.93
N CYS A 254 -19.78 12.39 0.58
CA CYS A 254 -20.88 12.19 -0.36
C CYS A 254 -21.66 10.93 0.00
N ASP A 255 -22.89 10.80 -0.49
CA ASP A 255 -23.67 9.59 -0.33
C ASP A 255 -23.23 8.55 -1.38
N PHE A 256 -22.67 7.42 -0.92
CA PHE A 256 -22.13 6.40 -1.83
C PHE A 256 -23.24 5.68 -2.60
N GLU A 257 -24.40 5.45 -1.98
CA GLU A 257 -25.52 4.77 -2.61
C GLU A 257 -26.08 5.61 -3.75
N VAL A 258 -26.37 6.89 -3.49
CA VAL A 258 -26.85 7.84 -4.50
C VAL A 258 -25.84 8.01 -5.63
N SER A 259 -24.54 7.98 -5.31
CA SER A 259 -23.46 8.14 -6.28
C SER A 259 -23.07 6.85 -7.01
N GLY A 260 -23.67 5.71 -6.66
CA GLY A 260 -23.32 4.40 -7.23
C GLY A 260 -21.85 4.02 -7.00
N LEU A 261 -21.32 4.36 -5.82
CA LEU A 261 -19.96 4.11 -5.39
C LEU A 261 -19.90 2.88 -4.48
N SER A 262 -18.75 2.23 -4.48
CA SER A 262 -18.45 1.13 -3.55
C SER A 262 -17.09 1.39 -2.92
N ALA A 263 -16.94 0.96 -1.67
CA ALA A 263 -15.69 1.09 -0.96
C ALA A 263 -14.56 0.40 -1.73
N GLY A 264 -13.43 1.07 -1.80
CA GLY A 264 -12.34 0.68 -2.67
C GLY A 264 -11.25 1.72 -2.71
N ALA A 265 -10.22 1.41 -3.46
CA ALA A 265 -8.98 2.13 -3.36
C ALA A 265 -8.19 1.95 -4.69
N PHE A 266 -7.80 3.06 -5.31
CA PHE A 266 -7.28 3.12 -6.68
C PHE A 266 -6.02 3.98 -6.75
N VAL A 267 -4.98 3.50 -7.43
CA VAL A 267 -3.74 4.25 -7.67
C VAL A 267 -3.09 3.77 -8.97
N GLY A 268 -2.84 4.70 -9.89
CA GLY A 268 -2.32 4.36 -11.22
C GLY A 268 -3.18 3.31 -11.94
N SER A 269 -2.59 2.17 -12.31
CA SER A 269 -3.27 1.03 -12.95
C SER A 269 -3.92 0.04 -11.98
N LYS A 270 -3.74 0.21 -10.67
CA LYS A 270 -4.16 -0.74 -9.65
C LYS A 270 -5.42 -0.28 -8.93
N GLY A 271 -6.33 -1.21 -8.74
CA GLY A 271 -7.54 -1.01 -7.96
C GLY A 271 -7.75 -2.13 -6.96
N ALA A 272 -8.41 -1.81 -5.87
CA ALA A 272 -8.93 -2.76 -4.90
C ALA A 272 -10.37 -2.39 -4.60
N LEU A 273 -11.28 -3.35 -4.72
CA LEU A 273 -12.70 -3.18 -4.41
C LEU A 273 -13.07 -4.06 -3.23
N ASN A 274 -13.84 -3.50 -2.30
CA ASN A 274 -14.46 -4.27 -1.24
C ASN A 274 -15.59 -5.13 -1.85
N VAL A 275 -15.57 -6.42 -1.56
CA VAL A 275 -16.60 -7.39 -1.96
C VAL A 275 -17.00 -8.23 -0.76
N MET A 276 -18.07 -9.02 -0.86
CA MET A 276 -18.50 -9.86 0.26
C MET A 276 -17.36 -10.79 0.74
N GLY A 277 -16.92 -10.56 1.97
CA GLY A 277 -15.88 -11.36 2.63
C GLY A 277 -14.44 -10.92 2.35
N GLY A 278 -14.18 -9.79 1.69
CA GLY A 278 -12.80 -9.34 1.48
C GLY A 278 -12.60 -8.26 0.43
N TYR A 279 -11.40 -8.22 -0.15
CA TYR A 279 -11.04 -7.29 -1.22
C TYR A 279 -10.59 -8.03 -2.47
N VAL A 280 -11.01 -7.54 -3.63
CA VAL A 280 -10.49 -7.96 -4.93
C VAL A 280 -9.52 -6.90 -5.42
N VAL A 281 -8.24 -7.27 -5.50
CA VAL A 281 -7.19 -6.44 -6.10
C VAL A 281 -7.08 -6.78 -7.58
N PHE A 282 -7.07 -5.78 -8.45
CA PHE A 282 -7.00 -5.94 -9.89
C PHE A 282 -6.12 -4.87 -10.53
N GLU A 283 -5.75 -5.10 -11.78
CA GLU A 283 -5.02 -4.17 -12.62
C GLU A 283 -5.77 -4.00 -13.96
N ASP A 284 -6.55 -2.93 -14.08
CA ASP A 284 -7.36 -2.63 -15.27
C ASP A 284 -7.57 -1.12 -15.42
N LEU A 285 -6.82 -0.52 -16.35
CA LEU A 285 -6.90 0.91 -16.65
C LEU A 285 -8.26 1.34 -17.20
N ARG A 286 -9.00 0.46 -17.90
CA ARG A 286 -10.30 0.80 -18.48
C ARG A 286 -11.35 0.88 -17.38
N LEU A 287 -11.34 -0.06 -16.45
CA LEU A 287 -12.21 -0.02 -15.28
C LEU A 287 -11.91 1.21 -14.42
N ILE A 288 -10.64 1.50 -14.16
CA ILE A 288 -10.23 2.69 -13.39
C ILE A 288 -10.68 3.98 -14.08
N ALA A 289 -10.47 4.11 -15.39
CA ALA A 289 -10.92 5.29 -16.15
C ALA A 289 -12.45 5.46 -16.10
N SER A 290 -13.21 4.37 -16.19
CA SER A 290 -14.67 4.38 -16.05
C SER A 290 -15.12 4.85 -14.66
N LEU A 291 -14.43 4.40 -13.61
CA LEU A 291 -14.71 4.78 -12.23
C LEU A 291 -14.31 6.24 -11.93
N GLN A 292 -13.24 6.76 -12.54
CA GLN A 292 -12.81 8.15 -12.36
C GLN A 292 -13.90 9.17 -12.71
N ALA A 293 -14.71 8.91 -13.75
CA ALA A 293 -15.83 9.78 -14.08
C ALA A 293 -16.86 9.84 -12.95
N ARG A 294 -17.17 8.69 -12.33
CA ARG A 294 -18.09 8.62 -11.19
C ARG A 294 -17.54 9.34 -9.97
N PHE A 295 -16.25 9.17 -9.67
CA PHE A 295 -15.59 9.86 -8.55
C PHE A 295 -15.64 11.38 -8.69
N ARG A 296 -15.43 11.91 -9.91
CA ARG A 296 -15.53 13.35 -10.16
C ARG A 296 -16.95 13.88 -9.97
N THR A 297 -17.95 13.15 -10.45
CA THR A 297 -19.37 13.52 -10.24
C THR A 297 -19.72 13.53 -8.76
N ALA A 298 -19.34 12.48 -8.03
CA ALA A 298 -19.57 12.38 -6.58
C ALA A 298 -18.85 13.49 -5.82
N GLN A 299 -17.60 13.81 -6.19
CA GLN A 299 -16.85 14.92 -5.62
C GLN A 299 -17.55 16.26 -5.84
N ALA A 300 -18.10 16.51 -7.03
CA ALA A 300 -18.77 17.76 -7.36
C ALA A 300 -20.09 17.97 -6.60
N GLN A 301 -20.75 16.89 -6.21
CA GLN A 301 -22.00 16.90 -5.43
C GLN A 301 -21.77 16.81 -3.93
N GLY A 302 -20.59 16.37 -3.51
CA GLY A 302 -20.22 16.24 -2.11
C GLY A 302 -19.92 17.58 -1.44
N TYR A 303 -19.72 17.50 -0.13
CA TYR A 303 -19.43 18.65 0.73
C TYR A 303 -18.22 18.36 1.61
N SER A 304 -17.70 19.39 2.27
CA SER A 304 -16.49 19.25 3.09
C SER A 304 -16.77 18.45 4.37
N VAL A 305 -15.75 17.76 4.88
CA VAL A 305 -15.84 17.08 6.17
C VAL A 305 -16.13 18.08 7.30
N ALA A 306 -15.63 19.32 7.18
CA ALA A 306 -15.91 20.38 8.15
C ALA A 306 -17.40 20.78 8.17
N GLU A 307 -18.05 20.85 7.00
CA GLU A 307 -19.49 21.09 6.92
C GLU A 307 -20.29 19.92 7.50
N PHE A 308 -19.89 18.68 7.22
CA PHE A 308 -20.51 17.50 7.81
C PHE A 308 -20.47 17.55 9.35
N LEU A 309 -19.28 17.78 9.93
CA LEU A 309 -19.08 17.73 11.37
C LEU A 309 -19.84 18.82 12.13
N LYS A 310 -20.20 19.96 11.51
CA LYS A 310 -21.03 21.01 12.14
C LYS A 310 -22.43 20.51 12.54
N ALA A 311 -22.92 19.44 11.94
CA ALA A 311 -24.21 18.86 12.32
C ALA A 311 -24.13 17.98 13.58
N PHE A 312 -22.92 17.61 14.01
CA PHE A 312 -22.69 16.62 15.07
C PHE A 312 -21.80 17.12 16.23
N CYS A 313 -21.10 18.24 16.04
CA CYS A 313 -20.21 18.90 17.00
C CYS A 313 -20.68 20.33 17.26
#